data_AF-A0A2N5VLH3-F1
#
_entry.id   AF-A0A2N5VLH3-F1
#
_cell.length_a   1.000
_cell.length_b   1.000
_cell.length_c   1.000
_cell.angle_alpha   90.00
_cell.angle_beta   90.00
_cell.angle_gamma   90.00
#
_symmetry.space_group_name_H-M   'P 1'
#
loop_
_entity.id
_entity.type
_entity.pdbx_description
1 polymer ?
#
loop_
_entity_poly.entity_id
_entity_poly.type
_entity_poly.pdbx_seq_one_letter_code
_entity_poly.pdbx_strand_id
1 'polypeptide(L)'
;MASANETDGTNCAPASSIMSISALTPQPDGADVNFSTILKRIHSLSKFVRFFPQRRERFEKVMDFIQPEMREKNIKCLEINVSTRWNSTYSMFKQAILLQKTCTHFCQEDQEVQPY
;
A
#
# COMPACT_ATOMS: atom_id res chain seq x y z
N MET A 1 51.07 6.14 -44.99
CA MET A 1 50.77 7.46 -44.41
C MET A 1 49.26 7.51 -44.20
N ALA A 2 48.78 7.19 -42.99
CA ALA A 2 48.32 8.14 -41.95
C ALA A 2 47.16 9.02 -42.49
N SER A 3 45.94 9.03 -41.95
CA SER A 3 45.51 9.24 -40.56
C SER A 3 44.06 8.73 -40.42
N ALA A 4 43.75 7.80 -39.50
CA ALA A 4 43.22 8.07 -38.16
C ALA A 4 42.12 9.14 -38.12
N ASN A 5 40.86 8.72 -38.00
CA ASN A 5 39.79 9.56 -37.48
C ASN A 5 39.43 9.04 -36.09
N GLU A 6 39.60 9.91 -35.12
CA GLU A 6 39.54 9.66 -33.69
C GLU A 6 38.09 9.35 -33.26
N THR A 7 37.87 8.17 -32.69
CA THR A 7 36.72 7.91 -31.82
C THR A 7 37.10 8.40 -30.43
N ASP A 8 36.78 9.64 -30.13
CA ASP A 8 36.93 10.23 -28.80
C ASP A 8 35.68 9.96 -27.94
N GLY A 9 35.91 9.80 -26.64
CA GLY A 9 34.90 10.16 -25.64
C GLY A 9 34.06 9.03 -25.04
N THR A 10 34.71 8.19 -24.24
CA THR A 10 34.30 7.91 -22.85
C THR A 10 32.83 7.52 -22.59
N ASN A 11 32.59 6.27 -22.18
CA ASN A 11 32.13 6.02 -20.81
C ASN A 11 32.16 4.53 -20.42
N CYS A 12 32.96 4.25 -19.41
CA CYS A 12 33.02 3.00 -18.68
C CYS A 12 31.84 2.94 -17.68
N ALA A 13 30.87 2.04 -17.95
CA ALA A 13 29.88 1.37 -17.08
C ALA A 13 29.00 2.20 -16.10
N PRO A 14 27.79 1.71 -15.76
CA PRO A 14 27.77 0.77 -14.64
C PRO A 14 26.84 -0.43 -14.84
N ALA A 15 27.16 -1.47 -14.07
CA ALA A 15 26.40 -2.69 -13.94
C ALA A 15 24.88 -2.45 -13.88
N SER A 16 24.14 -3.33 -14.55
CA SER A 16 22.69 -3.51 -14.39
C SER A 16 22.38 -3.76 -12.91
N SER A 17 22.22 -2.67 -12.17
CA SER A 17 21.71 -2.70 -10.81
C SER A 17 20.26 -3.15 -10.92
N ILE A 18 19.94 -4.27 -10.28
CA ILE A 18 18.57 -4.73 -10.06
C ILE A 18 17.70 -3.64 -9.40
N MET A 19 18.32 -2.61 -8.79
CA MET A 19 17.67 -1.41 -8.26
C MET A 19 17.62 -0.21 -9.23
N SER A 20 17.60 -0.41 -10.55
CA SER A 20 17.48 0.68 -11.52
C SER A 20 16.03 1.09 -11.79
N ILE A 21 15.75 2.39 -11.76
CA ILE A 21 14.45 3.02 -12.09
C ILE A 21 13.94 2.68 -13.48
N SER A 22 14.83 2.35 -14.41
CA SER A 22 14.48 1.92 -15.77
C SER A 22 13.67 0.62 -15.84
N ALA A 23 13.54 -0.11 -14.72
CA ALA A 23 12.71 -1.30 -14.58
C ALA A 23 11.28 -1.01 -14.07
N LEU A 24 10.95 0.24 -13.72
CA LEU A 24 9.57 0.66 -13.44
C LEU A 24 8.85 0.80 -14.78
N THR A 25 7.90 -0.10 -15.04
CA THR A 25 7.30 -0.30 -16.37
C THR A 25 6.57 0.95 -16.90
N PRO A 26 6.57 1.21 -18.23
CA PRO A 26 6.08 2.48 -18.79
C PRO A 26 4.56 2.61 -18.90
N GLN A 27 3.78 1.53 -18.86
CA GLN A 27 2.34 1.61 -19.08
C GLN A 27 1.55 1.48 -17.77
N PRO A 28 1.01 2.59 -17.24
CA PRO A 28 -0.01 2.52 -16.21
C PRO A 28 -1.28 1.93 -16.82
N ASP A 29 -1.86 1.00 -16.09
CA ASP A 29 -3.07 0.21 -16.34
C ASP A 29 -4.37 1.05 -16.32
N GLY A 30 -4.28 2.32 -16.73
CA GLY A 30 -5.38 3.29 -16.81
C GLY A 30 -5.91 3.77 -15.45
N ALA A 31 -5.44 3.19 -14.34
CA ALA A 31 -5.96 3.45 -13.00
C ALA A 31 -5.23 4.57 -12.23
N ASP A 32 -4.13 5.12 -12.78
CA ASP A 32 -3.25 6.13 -12.16
C ASP A 32 -2.98 5.87 -10.66
N VAL A 33 -2.67 4.60 -10.34
CA VAL A 33 -2.40 4.18 -8.96
C VAL A 33 -0.91 4.31 -8.69
N ASN A 34 -0.50 5.44 -8.12
CA ASN A 34 0.85 5.60 -7.57
C ASN A 34 0.90 5.29 -6.06
N PHE A 35 2.11 5.07 -5.53
CA PHE A 35 2.32 4.75 -4.11
C PHE A 35 1.75 5.80 -3.15
N SER A 36 1.84 7.09 -3.51
CA SER A 36 1.31 8.17 -2.67
C SER A 36 -0.22 8.09 -2.55
N THR A 37 -0.90 7.70 -3.61
CA THR A 37 -2.35 7.48 -3.64
C THR A 37 -2.73 6.26 -2.81
N ILE A 38 -2.00 5.15 -2.95
CA ILE A 38 -2.20 3.94 -2.13
C ILE A 38 -2.03 4.27 -0.64
N LEU A 39 -0.95 4.97 -0.28
CA LEU A 39 -0.67 5.38 1.09
C LEU A 39 -1.82 6.21 1.68
N LYS A 40 -2.28 7.23 0.94
CA LYS A 40 -3.39 8.09 1.36
C LYS A 40 -4.69 7.29 1.55
N ARG A 41 -5.01 6.39 0.63
CA ARG A 41 -6.23 5.55 0.71
C ARG A 41 -6.20 4.65 1.94
N ILE A 42 -5.13 3.89 2.14
CA ILE A 42 -5.02 3.00 3.31
C ILE A 42 -4.99 3.80 4.60
N HIS A 43 -4.26 4.91 4.65
CA HIS A 43 -4.25 5.77 5.82
C HIS A 43 -5.65 6.32 6.16
N SER A 44 -6.38 6.78 5.14
CA SER A 44 -7.75 7.29 5.32
C SER A 44 -8.70 6.20 5.81
N LEU A 45 -8.58 4.97 5.31
CA LEU A 45 -9.36 3.82 5.77
C LEU A 45 -9.03 3.48 7.23
N SER A 46 -7.74 3.34 7.56
CA SER A 46 -7.30 3.11 8.93
C SER A 46 -7.83 4.17 9.88
N LYS A 47 -7.80 5.44 9.48
CA LYS A 47 -8.35 6.56 10.25
C LYS A 47 -9.87 6.43 10.37
N PHE A 48 -10.59 6.17 9.28
CA PHE A 48 -12.04 6.06 9.26
C PHE A 48 -12.57 4.96 10.18
N VAL A 49 -11.97 3.77 10.12
CA VAL A 49 -12.34 2.62 10.94
C VAL A 49 -11.97 2.88 12.40
N ARG A 50 -10.76 3.40 12.68
CA ARG A 50 -10.32 3.61 14.06
C ARG A 50 -10.88 4.86 14.72
N PHE A 51 -11.27 5.92 14.03
CA PHE A 51 -11.59 7.16 14.72
C PHE A 51 -12.87 7.04 15.58
N PHE A 52 -13.84 6.22 15.16
CA PHE A 52 -15.10 6.03 15.87
C PHE A 52 -15.21 4.64 16.51
N PRO A 53 -15.53 4.53 17.82
CA PRO A 53 -15.66 3.24 18.51
C PRO A 53 -16.65 2.29 17.82
N GLN A 54 -17.81 2.81 17.40
CA GLN A 54 -18.87 2.07 16.71
C GLN A 54 -18.35 1.39 15.42
N ARG A 55 -17.50 2.09 14.65
CA ARG A 55 -16.91 1.54 13.41
C ARG A 55 -15.87 0.48 13.70
N ARG A 56 -15.10 0.61 14.79
CA ARG A 56 -14.18 -0.44 15.22
C ARG A 56 -14.93 -1.71 15.60
N GLU A 57 -16.00 -1.59 16.38
CA GLU A 57 -16.82 -2.75 16.77
C GLU A 57 -17.46 -3.42 15.55
N ARG A 58 -17.99 -2.65 14.60
CA ARG A 58 -18.50 -3.21 13.35
C ARG A 58 -17.40 -3.91 12.55
N PHE A 59 -16.24 -3.28 12.42
CA PHE A 59 -15.11 -3.87 11.71
C PHE A 59 -14.62 -5.16 12.39
N GLU A 60 -14.56 -5.19 13.73
CA GLU A 60 -14.19 -6.38 14.49
C GLU A 60 -15.20 -7.51 14.26
N LYS A 61 -16.50 -7.23 14.23
CA LYS A 61 -17.53 -8.22 13.88
C LYS A 61 -17.37 -8.77 12.46
N VAL A 62 -17.09 -7.91 11.48
CA VAL A 62 -16.82 -8.35 10.09
C VAL A 62 -15.54 -9.20 10.05
N MET A 63 -14.51 -8.81 10.80
CA MET A 63 -13.26 -9.57 10.89
C MET A 63 -13.47 -10.94 11.51
N ASP A 64 -14.26 -11.05 12.58
CA ASP A 64 -14.58 -12.33 13.22
C ASP A 64 -15.32 -13.29 12.28
N PHE A 65 -16.12 -12.73 11.37
CA PHE A 65 -16.86 -13.51 10.37
C PHE A 65 -15.96 -13.93 9.18
N ILE A 66 -15.16 -13.01 8.64
CA ILE A 66 -14.39 -13.23 7.40
C ILE A 66 -13.00 -13.83 7.66
N GLN A 67 -12.34 -13.45 8.76
CA GLN A 67 -10.96 -13.82 9.11
C GLN A 67 -10.80 -14.08 10.63
N PRO A 68 -11.52 -15.08 11.20
CA PRO A 68 -11.49 -15.37 12.63
C PRO A 68 -10.07 -15.67 13.17
N GLU A 69 -9.17 -16.19 12.33
CA GLU A 69 -7.78 -16.47 12.67
C GLU A 69 -6.98 -15.22 13.09
N MET A 70 -7.48 -14.02 12.80
CA MET A 70 -6.83 -12.76 13.20
C MET A 70 -6.96 -12.51 14.71
N ARG A 71 -8.02 -13.06 15.34
CA ARG A 71 -8.24 -12.98 16.78
C ARG A 71 -7.13 -13.68 17.57
N GLU A 72 -6.68 -14.84 17.10
CA GLU A 72 -5.56 -15.59 17.70
C GLU A 72 -4.25 -14.79 17.66
N LYS A 73 -4.09 -13.94 16.65
CA LYS A 73 -2.94 -13.04 16.48
C LYS A 73 -3.08 -11.74 17.27
N ASN A 74 -4.10 -11.62 18.13
CA ASN A 74 -4.46 -10.39 18.85
C ASN A 74 -4.64 -9.16 17.92
N ILE A 75 -5.00 -9.39 16.66
CA ILE A 75 -5.33 -8.35 15.70
C ILE A 75 -6.83 -8.09 15.79
N LYS A 76 -7.21 -6.81 15.97
CA LYS A 76 -8.63 -6.40 16.06
C LYS A 76 -9.03 -5.34 15.05
N CYS A 77 -8.06 -4.66 14.44
CA CYS A 77 -8.31 -3.52 13.56
C CYS A 77 -7.06 -3.17 12.74
N LEU A 78 -7.21 -2.23 11.80
CA LEU A 78 -6.11 -1.61 11.07
C LEU A 78 -5.20 -0.77 11.98
N GLU A 79 -3.93 -0.66 11.59
CA GLU A 79 -3.00 0.28 12.22
C GLU A 79 -3.02 1.65 11.52
N ILE A 80 -2.79 2.71 12.30
CA ILE A 80 -2.67 4.08 11.77
C ILE A 80 -1.19 4.38 11.57
N ASN A 81 -0.85 4.95 10.41
CA ASN A 81 0.44 5.61 10.18
C ASN A 81 0.57 6.85 11.11
N VAL A 82 1.67 6.92 11.85
CA VAL A 82 1.97 8.01 12.79
C VAL A 82 3.36 8.55 12.47
N SER A 83 3.47 9.86 12.23
CA SER A 83 4.71 10.52 11.80
C SER A 83 5.86 10.41 12.80
N THR A 84 5.57 10.23 14.09
CA THR A 84 6.57 10.16 15.16
C THR A 84 7.23 8.77 15.28
N ARG A 85 6.75 7.76 14.56
CA ARG A 85 7.28 6.39 14.60
C ARG A 85 7.78 5.98 13.22
N TRP A 86 9.09 5.77 13.08
CA TRP A 86 9.75 5.48 11.79
C TRP A 86 9.16 4.30 10.99
N ASN A 87 8.59 3.30 11.65
CA ASN A 87 8.08 2.09 11.00
C ASN A 87 6.55 2.04 10.87
N SER A 88 5.84 3.12 11.19
CA SER A 88 4.37 3.13 11.24
C SER A 88 3.72 2.93 9.86
N THR A 89 4.30 3.51 8.80
CA THR A 89 3.85 3.26 7.42
C THR A 89 3.95 1.78 7.05
N TYR A 90 5.09 1.15 7.36
CA TYR A 90 5.30 -0.28 7.09
C TYR A 90 4.30 -1.15 7.87
N SER A 91 4.13 -0.90 9.17
CA SER A 91 3.18 -1.67 9.98
C SER A 91 1.74 -1.48 9.51
N MET A 92 1.35 -0.26 9.11
CA MET A 92 0.04 0.00 8.51
C MET A 92 -0.19 -0.83 7.24
N PHE A 93 0.77 -0.86 6.31
CA PHE A 93 0.65 -1.66 5.10
C PHE A 93 0.62 -3.16 5.40
N LYS A 94 1.53 -3.64 6.25
CA LYS A 94 1.56 -5.05 6.67
C LYS A 94 0.21 -5.47 7.25
N GLN A 95 -0.37 -4.64 8.11
CA GLN A 95 -1.67 -4.90 8.71
C GLN A 95 -2.82 -4.86 7.70
N ALA A 96 -2.80 -3.90 6.77
CA ALA A 96 -3.81 -3.78 5.72
C ALA A 96 -3.80 -4.98 4.76
N ILE A 97 -2.62 -5.50 4.43
CA ILE A 97 -2.47 -6.71 3.61
C ILE A 97 -2.99 -7.95 4.36
N LEU A 98 -2.66 -8.10 5.65
CA LEU A 98 -3.19 -9.19 6.47
C LEU A 98 -4.72 -9.17 6.56
N LEU A 99 -5.30 -7.98 6.66
CA LEU A 99 -6.74 -7.75 6.77
C LEU A 99 -7.44 -7.49 5.43
N GLN A 100 -6.81 -7.83 4.29
CA GLN A 100 -7.31 -7.48 2.96
C GLN A 100 -8.75 -7.96 2.73
N LYS A 101 -9.07 -9.20 3.13
CA LYS A 101 -10.43 -9.76 2.94
C LYS A 101 -11.46 -8.98 3.74
N THR A 102 -11.18 -8.73 5.01
CA THR A 102 -12.02 -7.92 5.90
C THR A 102 -12.21 -6.51 5.35
N CYS A 103 -11.14 -5.85 4.92
CA CYS A 103 -11.20 -4.50 4.35
C CYS A 103 -12.06 -4.46 3.08
N THR A 104 -11.94 -5.45 2.21
CA THR A 104 -12.73 -5.54 0.98
C THR A 104 -14.21 -5.64 1.30
N HIS A 105 -14.59 -6.57 2.19
CA HIS A 105 -15.98 -6.77 2.60
C HIS A 105 -16.55 -5.53 3.29
N PHE A 106 -15.80 -4.95 4.23
CA PHE A 106 -16.22 -3.77 4.98
C PHE A 106 -16.47 -2.57 4.05
N CYS A 107 -15.61 -2.35 3.05
CA CYS A 107 -15.79 -1.28 2.07
C CYS A 107 -16.98 -1.52 1.13
N GLN A 108 -17.29 -2.78 0.80
CA GLN A 108 -18.47 -3.12 -0.01
C GLN A 108 -19.76 -2.85 0.75
N GLU A 109 -19.85 -3.27 2.01
CA GLU A 109 -21.03 -2.97 2.84
C GLU A 109 -21.23 -1.46 3.04
N ASP A 110 -20.17 -0.67 3.20
CA ASP A 110 -20.28 0.79 3.34
C ASP A 110 -20.74 1.48 2.04
N GLN A 111 -20.44 0.91 0.88
CA GLN A 111 -20.93 1.40 -0.42
C GLN A 111 -22.43 1.12 -0.61
N GLU A 112 -22.90 -0.04 -0.15
CA GLU A 112 -24.33 -0.42 -0.20
C GLU A 112 -25.19 0.41 0.76
N VAL A 113 -24.59 0.94 1.84
CA VAL A 113 -25.28 1.72 2.87
C VAL A 113 -25.36 3.21 2.55
N GLN A 114 -24.67 3.73 1.51
CA GLN A 114 -24.83 5.11 1.04
C GLN A 114 -26.14 5.25 0.24
N PRO A 115 -27.20 5.89 0.77
CA PRO A 115 -28.40 6.18 0.01
C PRO A 115 -28.22 7.51 -0.74
N TYR A 116 -28.69 7.53 -2.00
CA TYR A 116 -29.09 8.68 -2.83
C TYR A 116 -28.66 10.10 -2.41
#